data_AF-A0AAC8W2S8-F1
#
_entry.id   AF-A0AAC8W2S8-F1
#
_cell.length_a   1.000
_cell.length_b   1.000
_cell.length_c   1.000
_cell.angle_alpha   90.00
_cell.angle_beta   90.00
_cell.angle_gamma   90.00
#
_symmetry.space_group_name_H-M   'P 1'
#
loop_
_entity.id
_entity.type
_entity.pdbx_description
1 polymer ?
#
loop_
_entity_poly.entity_id
_entity_poly.type
_entity_poly.pdbx_seq_one_letter_code
_entity_poly.pdbx_strand_id
1 'polypeptide(L)'
;MLGEGWADGLRSPLTDAERAEVEDWCGRGLPLVVARRRPGDGADEVRLGLATPDKRRIAVHVAADAVAGRMGPVPLAEALDAAPAEWRAPLAELARRSAALGVPAAVYGSLAWQHRTGLGYVRAESDVDLLFAPRCRTGLDRLLGLLAEVDDASHGAGPRLDGEILLPGGAGVAWRELAGRPARLLVKGAAEVGLYDTAAVLALFANVEAA
;
A
#
# COMPACT_ATOMS: atom_id res chain seq x y z
N MET A 1 14.45 -2.65 2.49
CA MET A 1 15.49 -3.48 3.12
C MET A 1 16.57 -2.57 3.62
N LEU A 2 16.88 -2.66 4.91
CA LEU A 2 18.07 -2.03 5.45
C LEU A 2 19.29 -2.86 5.04
N GLY A 3 20.42 -2.19 4.79
CA GLY A 3 21.69 -2.85 4.49
C GLY A 3 22.38 -3.37 5.74
N GLU A 4 23.47 -4.12 5.52
CA GLU A 4 24.41 -4.43 6.60
C GLU A 4 24.96 -3.12 7.19
N GLY A 5 25.13 -3.06 8.51
CA GLY A 5 25.63 -1.85 9.19
C GLY A 5 24.65 -0.68 9.24
N TRP A 6 23.35 -0.87 8.90
CA TRP A 6 22.35 0.21 8.94
C TRP A 6 22.29 0.99 10.26
N ALA A 7 22.69 0.34 11.37
CA ALA A 7 22.80 0.90 12.70
C ALA A 7 23.70 2.14 12.76
N ASP A 8 24.75 2.20 11.93
CA ASP A 8 25.67 3.35 11.84
C ASP A 8 25.00 4.58 11.20
N GLY A 9 23.96 4.33 10.41
CA GLY A 9 23.14 5.35 9.75
C GLY A 9 22.00 5.89 10.62
N LEU A 10 21.87 5.48 11.88
CA LEU A 10 20.81 5.94 12.77
C LEU A 10 20.84 7.47 12.97
N ARG A 11 19.68 8.10 12.85
CA ARG A 11 19.43 9.54 13.04
C ARG A 11 18.59 9.84 14.27
N SER A 12 18.01 8.81 14.89
CA SER A 12 17.33 8.91 16.17
C SER A 12 17.64 7.66 17.00
N PRO A 13 17.75 7.77 18.33
CA PRO A 13 18.12 6.64 19.17
C PRO A 13 17.01 5.58 19.17
N LEU A 14 17.44 4.32 19.22
CA LEU A 14 16.62 3.16 19.58
C LEU A 14 17.10 2.66 20.94
N THR A 15 16.19 2.07 21.73
CA THR A 15 16.61 1.28 22.89
C THR A 15 17.37 0.03 22.42
N ASP A 16 18.19 -0.56 23.29
CA ASP A 16 18.94 -1.78 22.95
C ASP A 16 18.01 -2.94 22.54
N ALA A 17 16.85 -3.05 23.20
CA ALA A 17 15.84 -4.05 22.86
C ALA A 17 15.23 -3.82 21.47
N GLU A 18 14.89 -2.56 21.12
CA GLU A 18 14.39 -2.23 19.78
C GLU A 18 15.45 -2.44 18.70
N ARG A 19 16.71 -2.09 18.98
CA ARG A 19 17.83 -2.34 18.06
C ARG A 19 17.97 -3.83 17.77
N ALA A 20 18.07 -4.66 18.81
CA ALA A 20 18.26 -6.10 18.67
C ALA A 20 17.10 -6.74 17.88
N GLU A 21 15.87 -6.26 18.08
CA GLU A 21 14.73 -6.75 17.33
C GLU A 21 14.73 -6.34 15.86
N VAL A 22 15.11 -5.08 15.55
CA VAL A 22 15.26 -4.65 14.15
C VAL A 22 16.39 -5.41 13.47
N GLU A 23 17.48 -5.71 14.18
CA GLU A 23 18.57 -6.54 13.69
C GLU A 23 18.12 -7.98 13.41
N ASP A 24 17.42 -8.65 14.33
CA ASP A 24 16.85 -9.99 14.10
C ASP A 24 15.90 -10.00 12.89
N TRP A 25 15.01 -9.01 12.83
CA TRP A 25 14.04 -8.85 11.75
C TRP A 25 14.72 -8.69 10.38
N CYS A 26 15.72 -7.81 10.30
CA CYS A 26 16.48 -7.60 9.07
C CYS A 26 17.35 -8.81 8.74
N GLY A 27 17.93 -9.49 9.74
CA GLY A 27 18.71 -10.71 9.57
C GLY A 27 17.92 -11.87 8.97
N ARG A 28 16.59 -11.88 9.17
CA ARG A 28 15.65 -12.79 8.51
C ARG A 28 15.25 -12.37 7.09
N GLY A 29 15.82 -11.27 6.58
CA GLY A 29 15.51 -10.72 5.26
C GLY A 29 14.14 -10.05 5.17
N LEU A 30 13.53 -9.66 6.30
CA LEU A 30 12.18 -9.10 6.34
C LEU A 30 12.19 -7.56 6.16
N PRO A 31 11.19 -6.99 5.47
CA PRO A 31 11.17 -5.55 5.18
C PRO A 31 10.67 -4.70 6.35
N LEU A 32 10.95 -3.40 6.24
CA LEU A 32 10.28 -2.34 6.99
C LEU A 32 9.35 -1.56 6.06
N VAL A 33 8.33 -0.91 6.62
CA VAL A 33 7.46 0.02 5.88
C VAL A 33 8.00 1.44 5.96
N VAL A 34 7.91 2.19 4.87
CA VAL A 34 8.23 3.62 4.88
C VAL A 34 7.18 4.37 5.71
N ALA A 35 7.64 5.14 6.67
CA ALA A 35 6.82 6.06 7.44
C ALA A 35 6.94 7.48 6.89
N ARG A 36 5.93 8.31 7.16
CA ARG A 36 5.93 9.72 6.74
C ARG A 36 7.12 10.46 7.36
N ARG A 37 7.72 11.35 6.57
CA ARG A 37 8.68 12.34 7.08
C ARG A 37 8.03 13.25 8.13
N ARG A 38 8.82 13.73 9.07
CA ARG A 38 8.44 14.74 10.06
C ARG A 38 9.05 16.10 9.70
N PRO A 39 8.45 17.21 10.16
CA PRO A 39 9.10 18.52 10.06
C PRO A 39 10.50 18.45 10.68
N GLY A 40 11.52 18.87 9.92
CA GLY A 40 12.91 18.84 10.33
C GLY A 40 13.73 17.63 9.86
N ASP A 41 13.11 16.62 9.24
CA ASP A 41 13.86 15.52 8.62
C ASP A 41 14.69 16.02 7.42
N GLY A 42 15.93 15.54 7.33
CA GLY A 42 16.84 15.81 6.22
C GLY A 42 16.35 15.27 4.87
N ALA A 43 16.84 15.83 3.77
CA ALA A 43 16.48 15.38 2.42
C ALA A 43 16.91 13.92 2.18
N ASP A 44 18.06 13.55 2.74
CA ASP A 44 18.74 12.26 2.73
C ASP A 44 18.36 11.37 3.92
N GLU A 45 17.28 11.68 4.65
CA GLU A 45 16.79 10.86 5.76
C GLU A 45 15.52 10.11 5.40
N VAL A 46 15.36 8.93 6.01
CA VAL A 46 14.21 8.04 5.82
C VAL A 46 13.70 7.55 7.16
N ARG A 47 12.39 7.67 7.35
CA ARG A 47 11.68 7.04 8.47
C ARG A 47 11.08 5.73 8.01
N LEU A 48 11.31 4.70 8.78
CA LEU A 48 10.83 3.35 8.58
C LEU A 48 10.08 2.89 9.84
N GLY A 49 9.18 1.93 9.66
CA GLY A 49 8.49 1.23 10.73
C GLY A 49 8.69 -0.27 10.60
N LEU A 50 9.09 -0.92 11.67
CA LEU A 50 8.90 -2.36 11.82
C LEU A 50 7.50 -2.55 12.40
N ALA A 51 6.63 -3.22 11.65
CA ALA A 51 5.27 -3.54 12.09
C ALA A 51 5.21 -5.03 12.43
N THR A 52 5.15 -5.37 13.71
CA THR A 52 5.05 -6.76 14.15
C THR A 52 3.60 -7.29 14.01
N PRO A 53 3.37 -8.62 13.99
CA PRO A 53 2.02 -9.20 13.92
C PRO A 53 1.09 -8.81 15.09
N ASP A 54 1.65 -8.52 16.27
CA ASP A 54 0.95 -8.01 17.45
C ASP A 54 0.66 -6.49 17.37
N LYS A 55 0.87 -5.87 16.21
CA LYS A 55 0.64 -4.45 15.91
C LYS A 55 1.57 -3.49 16.66
N ARG A 56 2.63 -3.98 17.30
CA ARG A 56 3.68 -3.10 17.82
C ARG A 56 4.43 -2.46 16.64
N ARG A 57 4.79 -1.20 16.82
CA ARG A 57 5.50 -0.41 15.81
C ARG A 57 6.80 0.11 16.40
N ILE A 58 7.93 -0.31 15.84
CA ILE A 58 9.24 0.26 16.16
C ILE A 58 9.57 1.27 15.08
N ALA A 59 9.81 2.52 15.46
CA ALA A 59 10.15 3.59 14.54
C ALA A 59 11.67 3.64 14.32
N VAL A 60 12.11 3.40 13.10
CA VAL A 60 13.53 3.41 12.72
C VAL A 60 13.78 4.65 11.87
N HIS A 61 14.71 5.52 12.30
CA HIS A 61 15.07 6.73 11.57
C HIS A 61 16.54 6.64 11.16
N VAL A 62 16.79 6.58 9.86
CA VAL A 62 18.12 6.33 9.30
C VAL A 62 18.42 7.27 8.13
N ALA A 63 19.69 7.39 7.80
CA ALA A 63 20.14 7.92 6.51
C ALA A 63 19.62 7.06 5.34
N ALA A 64 19.42 7.69 4.19
CA ALA A 64 18.87 7.03 3.00
C ALA A 64 19.81 6.00 2.40
N ASP A 65 21.13 6.16 2.56
CA ASP A 65 22.16 5.22 2.12
C ASP A 65 22.18 3.91 2.94
N ALA A 66 21.62 3.91 4.16
CA ALA A 66 21.38 2.70 4.94
C ALA A 66 20.31 1.78 4.33
N VAL A 67 19.54 2.25 3.32
CA VAL A 67 18.52 1.47 2.62
C VAL A 67 19.14 0.75 1.41
N ALA A 68 19.43 -0.53 1.58
CA ALA A 68 19.99 -1.37 0.52
C ALA A 68 18.98 -1.75 -0.58
N GLY A 69 17.67 -1.68 -0.32
CA GLY A 69 16.68 -2.08 -1.31
C GLY A 69 15.28 -1.56 -1.04
N ARG A 70 14.52 -1.34 -2.10
CA ARG A 70 13.11 -0.92 -2.06
C ARG A 70 12.26 -1.97 -2.76
N MET A 71 11.06 -2.18 -2.25
CA MET A 71 10.07 -3.06 -2.85
C MET A 71 8.79 -2.28 -3.10
N GLY A 72 8.21 -2.44 -4.29
CA GLY A 72 6.90 -1.89 -4.61
C GLY A 72 5.78 -2.66 -3.89
N PRO A 73 4.50 -2.32 -4.13
CA PRO A 73 3.35 -3.12 -3.71
C PRO A 73 3.42 -4.58 -4.22
N VAL A 74 2.77 -5.53 -3.54
CA VAL A 74 2.74 -6.94 -3.98
C VAL A 74 1.61 -7.12 -4.99
N PRO A 75 1.82 -7.68 -6.19
CA PRO A 75 0.71 -8.02 -7.09
C PRO A 75 -0.32 -8.91 -6.39
N LEU A 76 -1.61 -8.60 -6.49
CA LEU A 76 -2.67 -9.34 -5.77
C LEU A 76 -2.62 -10.85 -6.10
N ALA A 77 -2.33 -11.19 -7.36
CA ALA A 77 -2.21 -12.58 -7.80
C ALA A 77 -1.12 -13.38 -7.06
N GLU A 78 -0.02 -12.73 -6.65
CA GLU A 78 1.06 -13.37 -5.89
C GLU A 78 0.68 -13.56 -4.42
N ALA A 79 -0.19 -12.72 -3.89
CA ALA A 79 -0.61 -12.76 -2.48
C ALA A 79 -1.78 -13.71 -2.19
N LEU A 80 -2.38 -14.35 -3.21
CA LEU A 80 -3.59 -15.16 -3.05
C LEU A 80 -3.42 -16.32 -2.07
N ASP A 81 -2.29 -17.03 -2.12
CA ASP A 81 -2.04 -18.18 -1.22
C ASP A 81 -1.91 -17.77 0.25
N ALA A 82 -1.51 -16.51 0.49
CA ALA A 82 -1.43 -15.94 1.82
C ALA A 82 -2.79 -15.48 2.35
N ALA A 83 -3.82 -15.37 1.51
CA ALA A 83 -5.15 -14.95 1.95
C ALA A 83 -5.93 -16.09 2.65
N PRO A 84 -6.85 -15.76 3.58
CA PRO A 84 -7.85 -16.70 4.09
C PRO A 84 -8.57 -17.42 2.95
N ALA A 85 -8.90 -18.71 3.15
CA ALA A 85 -9.41 -19.57 2.09
C ALA A 85 -10.68 -19.02 1.43
N GLU A 86 -11.57 -18.45 2.24
CA GLU A 86 -12.80 -17.79 1.84
C GLU A 86 -12.57 -16.54 0.96
N TRP A 87 -11.41 -15.88 1.07
CA TRP A 87 -11.07 -14.70 0.28
C TRP A 87 -10.43 -15.05 -1.07
N ARG A 88 -9.85 -16.25 -1.21
CA ARG A 88 -9.04 -16.59 -2.38
C ARG A 88 -9.82 -16.51 -3.69
N ALA A 89 -11.02 -17.07 -3.74
CA ALA A 89 -11.85 -17.07 -4.93
C ALA A 89 -12.26 -15.65 -5.38
N PRO A 90 -12.87 -14.80 -4.51
CA PRO A 90 -13.22 -13.44 -4.91
C PRO A 90 -11.99 -12.58 -5.26
N LEU A 91 -10.88 -12.73 -4.53
CA LEU A 91 -9.64 -11.99 -4.84
C LEU A 91 -8.99 -12.44 -6.15
N ALA A 92 -9.03 -13.75 -6.47
CA ALA A 92 -8.52 -14.27 -7.73
C ALA A 92 -9.34 -13.72 -8.91
N GLU A 93 -10.66 -13.64 -8.77
CA GLU A 93 -11.53 -13.06 -9.80
C GLU A 93 -11.27 -11.55 -9.98
N LEU A 94 -11.11 -10.82 -8.88
CA LEU A 94 -10.74 -9.41 -8.93
C LEU A 94 -9.37 -9.21 -9.62
N ALA A 95 -8.36 -10.02 -9.28
CA ALA A 95 -7.05 -9.97 -9.90
C ALA A 95 -7.14 -10.21 -11.42
N ARG A 96 -7.90 -11.22 -11.84
CA ARG A 96 -8.11 -11.56 -13.26
C ARG A 96 -8.83 -10.45 -14.01
N ARG A 97 -9.95 -9.95 -13.47
CA ARG A 97 -10.77 -8.92 -14.13
C ARG A 97 -10.05 -7.58 -14.20
N SER A 98 -9.37 -7.17 -13.13
CA SER A 98 -8.59 -5.91 -13.11
C SER A 98 -7.41 -5.95 -14.09
N ALA A 99 -6.71 -7.10 -14.19
CA ALA A 99 -5.68 -7.31 -15.20
C ALA A 99 -6.24 -7.22 -16.62
N ALA A 100 -7.41 -7.78 -16.89
CA ALA A 100 -8.08 -7.69 -18.19
C ALA A 100 -8.49 -6.25 -18.56
N LEU A 101 -8.68 -5.37 -17.58
CA LEU A 101 -8.88 -3.94 -17.79
C LEU A 101 -7.58 -3.16 -18.04
N GLY A 102 -6.41 -3.82 -17.97
CA GLY A 102 -5.11 -3.19 -18.05
C GLY A 102 -4.72 -2.43 -16.77
N VAL A 103 -5.41 -2.69 -15.65
CA VAL A 103 -5.15 -2.04 -14.35
C VAL A 103 -5.01 -3.13 -13.28
N PRO A 104 -3.92 -3.91 -13.29
CA PRO A 104 -3.75 -5.03 -12.37
C PRO A 104 -3.77 -4.56 -10.91
N ALA A 105 -4.46 -5.31 -10.06
CA ALA A 105 -4.50 -5.06 -8.62
C ALA A 105 -3.16 -5.39 -7.97
N ALA A 106 -2.72 -4.53 -7.05
CA ALA A 106 -1.71 -4.85 -6.05
C ALA A 106 -2.33 -4.78 -4.64
N VAL A 107 -1.65 -5.37 -3.67
CA VAL A 107 -2.00 -5.29 -2.25
C VAL A 107 -0.90 -4.59 -1.47
N TYR A 108 -1.34 -3.86 -0.46
CA TYR A 108 -0.50 -3.40 0.65
C TYR A 108 -1.14 -3.82 1.98
N GLY A 109 -0.65 -3.31 3.09
CA GLY A 109 -1.24 -3.63 4.40
C GLY A 109 -1.11 -5.10 4.78
N SER A 110 -2.05 -5.60 5.59
CA SER A 110 -1.94 -6.87 6.30
C SER A 110 -1.71 -8.07 5.38
N LEU A 111 -2.43 -8.17 4.25
CA LEU A 111 -2.27 -9.29 3.32
C LEU A 111 -0.89 -9.28 2.65
N ALA A 112 -0.40 -8.11 2.24
CA ALA A 112 0.95 -7.97 1.68
C ALA A 112 2.04 -8.34 2.71
N TRP A 113 1.86 -7.94 3.97
CA TRP A 113 2.77 -8.31 5.06
C TRP A 113 2.75 -9.81 5.36
N GLN A 114 1.57 -10.42 5.41
CA GLN A 114 1.42 -11.87 5.60
C GLN A 114 2.10 -12.65 4.48
N HIS A 115 1.91 -12.25 3.23
CA HIS A 115 2.60 -12.85 2.09
C HIS A 115 4.13 -12.75 2.20
N ARG A 116 4.66 -11.56 2.53
CA ARG A 116 6.12 -11.32 2.57
C ARG A 116 6.82 -11.97 3.75
N THR A 117 6.16 -12.03 4.89
CA THR A 117 6.79 -12.46 6.15
C THR A 117 6.47 -13.91 6.49
N GLY A 118 5.40 -14.47 5.92
CA GLY A 118 4.83 -15.75 6.34
C GLY A 118 4.16 -15.71 7.72
N LEU A 119 4.06 -14.54 8.36
CA LEU A 119 3.47 -14.36 9.69
C LEU A 119 1.98 -13.96 9.59
N GLY A 120 1.19 -14.29 10.61
CA GLY A 120 -0.23 -13.99 10.65
C GLY A 120 -0.53 -12.51 10.90
N TYR A 121 -0.78 -11.73 9.84
CA TYR A 121 -1.24 -10.33 9.92
C TYR A 121 -2.73 -10.19 9.66
N VAL A 122 -3.32 -11.07 8.83
CA VAL A 122 -4.73 -11.04 8.48
C VAL A 122 -5.56 -11.69 9.59
N ARG A 123 -6.62 -11.00 10.01
CA ARG A 123 -7.60 -11.42 11.02
C ARG A 123 -9.00 -11.45 10.40
N ALA A 124 -9.96 -12.09 11.08
CA ALA A 124 -11.33 -12.23 10.56
C ALA A 124 -12.00 -10.90 10.19
N GLU A 125 -11.73 -9.83 10.95
CA GLU A 125 -12.30 -8.49 10.73
C GLU A 125 -11.43 -7.62 9.81
N SER A 126 -10.36 -8.18 9.23
CA SER A 126 -9.47 -7.42 8.36
C SER A 126 -10.16 -7.11 7.04
N ASP A 127 -9.81 -5.97 6.48
CA ASP A 127 -10.03 -5.63 5.09
C ASP A 127 -8.87 -6.15 4.22
N VAL A 128 -9.06 -6.03 2.91
CA VAL A 128 -7.97 -6.15 1.94
C VAL A 128 -7.69 -4.76 1.39
N ASP A 129 -6.50 -4.26 1.70
CA ASP A 129 -5.96 -2.99 1.17
C ASP A 129 -5.44 -3.18 -0.26
N LEU A 130 -6.16 -2.63 -1.24
CA LEU A 130 -5.84 -2.74 -2.66
C LEU A 130 -5.23 -1.45 -3.22
N LEU A 131 -4.34 -1.59 -4.19
CA LEU A 131 -3.76 -0.47 -4.92
C LEU A 131 -3.91 -0.67 -6.42
N PHE A 132 -4.35 0.39 -7.10
CA PHE A 132 -4.52 0.41 -8.55
C PHE A 132 -3.87 1.65 -9.15
N ALA A 133 -3.31 1.53 -10.35
CA ALA A 133 -2.69 2.64 -11.08
C ALA A 133 -3.28 2.76 -12.50
N PRO A 134 -4.57 3.17 -12.64
CA PRO A 134 -5.17 3.35 -13.95
C PRO A 134 -4.44 4.45 -14.71
N ARG A 135 -4.16 4.21 -15.99
CA ARG A 135 -3.43 5.16 -16.83
C ARG A 135 -4.33 6.16 -17.55
N CYS A 136 -5.60 5.85 -17.74
CA CYS A 136 -6.53 6.72 -18.46
C CYS A 136 -7.91 6.73 -17.83
N ARG A 137 -8.72 7.72 -18.21
CA ARG A 137 -10.05 7.91 -17.63
C ARG A 137 -10.99 6.73 -17.84
N THR A 138 -11.00 6.13 -19.04
CA THR A 138 -11.82 4.95 -19.33
C THR A 138 -11.42 3.75 -18.47
N GLY A 139 -10.12 3.54 -18.25
CA GLY A 139 -9.62 2.48 -17.37
C GLY A 139 -10.05 2.68 -15.91
N LEU A 140 -9.95 3.92 -15.42
CA LEU A 140 -10.43 4.30 -14.10
C LEU A 140 -11.93 4.01 -13.93
N ASP A 141 -12.77 4.50 -14.84
CA ASP A 141 -14.22 4.36 -14.71
C ASP A 141 -14.66 2.88 -14.76
N ARG A 142 -14.04 2.07 -15.62
CA ARG A 142 -14.26 0.61 -15.66
C ARG A 142 -13.82 -0.09 -14.38
N LEU A 143 -12.67 0.30 -13.83
CA LEU A 143 -12.16 -0.25 -12.58
C LEU A 143 -13.10 0.08 -11.40
N LEU A 144 -13.59 1.32 -11.30
CA LEU A 144 -14.52 1.70 -10.23
C LEU A 144 -15.83 0.92 -10.32
N GLY A 145 -16.34 0.67 -11.55
CA GLY A 145 -17.49 -0.21 -11.77
C GLY A 145 -17.22 -1.65 -11.32
N LEU A 146 -16.06 -2.20 -11.68
CA LEU A 146 -15.63 -3.53 -11.23
C LEU A 146 -15.56 -3.64 -9.70
N LEU A 147 -14.97 -2.65 -9.03
CA LEU A 147 -14.83 -2.66 -7.58
C LEU A 147 -16.19 -2.61 -6.88
N ALA A 148 -17.11 -1.76 -7.35
CA ALA A 148 -18.47 -1.71 -6.82
C ALA A 148 -19.21 -3.03 -7.02
N GLU A 149 -19.13 -3.62 -8.22
CA GLU A 149 -19.77 -4.91 -8.52
C GLU A 149 -19.27 -6.05 -7.62
N VAL A 150 -17.95 -6.14 -7.40
CA VAL A 150 -17.36 -7.18 -6.55
C VAL A 150 -17.71 -6.97 -5.08
N ASP A 151 -17.67 -5.71 -4.61
CA ASP A 151 -18.03 -5.36 -3.23
C ASP A 151 -19.50 -5.71 -2.95
N ASP A 152 -20.42 -5.35 -3.85
CA ASP A 152 -21.85 -5.68 -3.74
C ASP A 152 -22.12 -7.19 -3.83
N ALA A 153 -21.53 -7.87 -4.82
CA ALA A 153 -21.75 -9.30 -5.06
C ALA A 153 -21.25 -10.19 -3.91
N SER A 154 -20.28 -9.70 -3.14
CA SER A 154 -19.77 -10.43 -1.98
C SER A 154 -20.84 -10.66 -0.91
N HIS A 155 -21.89 -9.83 -0.81
CA HIS A 155 -22.92 -9.89 0.25
C HIS A 155 -22.32 -10.04 1.68
N GLY A 156 -21.10 -9.56 1.90
CA GLY A 156 -20.36 -9.73 3.16
C GLY A 156 -19.71 -11.12 3.38
N ALA A 157 -19.79 -12.03 2.40
CA ALA A 157 -19.12 -13.33 2.41
C ALA A 157 -17.66 -13.29 1.92
N GLY A 158 -17.21 -12.16 1.37
CA GLY A 158 -15.82 -11.89 0.99
C GLY A 158 -15.16 -10.83 1.88
N PRO A 159 -13.86 -10.54 1.67
CA PRO A 159 -13.21 -9.45 2.39
C PRO A 159 -13.86 -8.12 2.03
N ARG A 160 -13.94 -7.21 3.00
CA ARG A 160 -14.18 -5.79 2.71
C ARG A 160 -13.05 -5.27 1.83
N LEU A 161 -13.38 -4.76 0.65
CA LEU A 161 -12.39 -4.16 -0.25
C LEU A 161 -12.11 -2.73 0.21
N ASP A 162 -10.90 -2.47 0.69
CA ASP A 162 -10.40 -1.11 0.92
C ASP A 162 -9.27 -0.82 -0.08
N GLY A 163 -8.81 0.42 -0.15
CA GLY A 163 -7.68 0.73 -1.01
C GLY A 163 -7.68 2.09 -1.66
N GLU A 164 -6.64 2.30 -2.45
CA GLU A 164 -6.35 3.56 -3.11
C GLU A 164 -6.19 3.41 -4.62
N ILE A 165 -6.64 4.43 -5.34
CA ILE A 165 -6.31 4.69 -6.73
C ILE A 165 -5.11 5.64 -6.72
N LEU A 166 -4.00 5.20 -7.31
CA LEU A 166 -2.88 6.06 -7.62
C LEU A 166 -3.23 6.98 -8.78
N LEU A 167 -3.12 8.27 -8.51
CA LEU A 167 -3.21 9.33 -9.50
C LEU A 167 -1.90 9.38 -10.33
N PRO A 168 -1.95 9.93 -11.56
CA PRO A 168 -0.74 10.37 -12.25
C PRO A 168 0.06 11.31 -11.34
N GLY A 169 1.32 10.95 -11.05
CA GLY A 169 2.16 11.64 -10.05
C GLY A 169 2.30 10.89 -8.71
N GLY A 170 1.58 9.77 -8.52
CA GLY A 170 1.82 8.83 -7.43
C GLY A 170 1.10 9.15 -6.11
N ALA A 171 0.27 10.19 -6.06
CA ALA A 171 -0.62 10.41 -4.92
C ALA A 171 -1.79 9.43 -4.92
N GLY A 172 -2.29 9.04 -3.75
CA GLY A 172 -3.41 8.11 -3.60
C GLY A 172 -4.72 8.81 -3.26
N VAL A 173 -5.84 8.27 -3.75
CA VAL A 173 -7.21 8.64 -3.35
C VAL A 173 -7.96 7.36 -2.99
N ALA A 174 -8.73 7.37 -1.90
CA ALA A 174 -9.55 6.22 -1.54
C ALA A 174 -10.55 5.89 -2.67
N TRP A 175 -10.56 4.64 -3.13
CA TRP A 175 -11.37 4.28 -4.30
C TRP A 175 -12.87 4.52 -4.07
N ARG A 176 -13.35 4.32 -2.83
CA ARG A 176 -14.74 4.55 -2.42
C ARG A 176 -15.13 6.02 -2.49
N GLU A 177 -14.23 6.89 -2.06
CA GLU A 177 -14.43 8.34 -2.14
C GLU A 177 -14.51 8.79 -3.60
N LEU A 178 -13.60 8.28 -4.43
CA LEU A 178 -13.57 8.56 -5.86
C LEU A 178 -14.82 8.01 -6.58
N ALA A 179 -15.31 6.83 -6.20
CA ALA A 179 -16.55 6.25 -6.71
C ALA A 179 -17.78 7.09 -6.35
N GLY A 180 -17.81 7.67 -5.15
CA GLY A 180 -18.89 8.54 -4.68
C GLY A 180 -18.94 9.92 -5.37
N ARG A 181 -17.88 10.32 -6.08
CA ARG A 181 -17.79 11.60 -6.81
C ARG A 181 -18.23 12.83 -5.99
N PRO A 182 -17.73 13.04 -4.76
CA PRO A 182 -18.01 14.25 -3.99
C PRO A 182 -17.49 15.49 -4.73
N ALA A 183 -17.80 16.70 -4.25
CA ALA A 183 -17.23 17.92 -4.84
C ALA A 183 -15.69 17.99 -4.71
N ARG A 184 -15.16 17.51 -3.58
CA ARG A 184 -13.73 17.48 -3.26
C ARG A 184 -13.31 16.11 -2.74
N LEU A 185 -12.09 15.70 -3.08
CA LEU A 185 -11.46 14.44 -2.70
C LEU A 185 -10.28 14.67 -1.75
N LEU A 186 -10.10 13.78 -0.78
CA LEU A 186 -8.89 13.70 0.01
C LEU A 186 -7.78 12.98 -0.76
N VAL A 187 -6.78 13.74 -1.19
CA VAL A 187 -5.60 13.23 -1.90
C VAL A 187 -4.43 13.10 -0.92
N LYS A 188 -3.80 11.93 -0.90
CA LYS A 188 -2.65 11.61 -0.04
C LYS A 188 -1.37 11.51 -0.88
N GLY A 189 -0.50 12.49 -0.75
CA GLY A 189 0.86 12.45 -1.29
C GLY A 189 1.87 11.90 -0.28
N ALA A 190 3.12 11.76 -0.73
CA ALA A 190 4.21 11.30 0.14
C ALA A 190 4.53 12.27 1.29
N ALA A 191 4.35 13.58 1.05
CA ALA A 191 4.65 14.64 2.02
C ALA A 191 3.40 15.27 2.64
N GLU A 192 2.30 15.35 1.89
CA GLU A 192 1.12 16.14 2.26
C GLU A 192 -0.19 15.38 2.02
N VAL A 193 -1.23 15.83 2.72
CA VAL A 193 -2.61 15.40 2.52
C VAL A 193 -3.44 16.66 2.28
N GLY A 194 -4.24 16.69 1.22
CA GLY A 194 -5.02 17.85 0.84
C GLY A 194 -6.38 17.51 0.25
N LEU A 195 -7.29 18.50 0.25
CA LEU A 195 -8.58 18.40 -0.42
C LEU A 195 -8.50 19.05 -1.80
N TYR A 196 -8.86 18.30 -2.83
CA TYR A 196 -8.78 18.73 -4.23
C TYR A 196 -10.13 18.59 -4.90
N ASP A 197 -10.47 19.50 -5.81
CA ASP A 197 -11.70 19.39 -6.60
C ASP A 197 -11.71 18.11 -7.42
N THR A 198 -12.81 17.36 -7.36
CA THR A 198 -12.94 16.09 -8.07
C THR A 198 -12.72 16.25 -9.57
N ALA A 199 -13.21 17.33 -10.17
CA ALA A 199 -12.98 17.63 -11.59
C ALA A 199 -11.49 17.77 -11.92
N ALA A 200 -10.69 18.41 -11.04
CA ALA A 200 -9.26 18.59 -11.24
C ALA A 200 -8.51 17.25 -11.10
N VAL A 201 -8.83 16.45 -10.09
CA VAL A 201 -8.25 15.09 -9.92
C VAL A 201 -8.53 14.22 -11.14
N LEU A 202 -9.75 14.28 -11.65
CA LEU A 202 -10.19 13.50 -12.79
C LEU A 202 -9.55 13.94 -14.12
N ALA A 203 -9.23 15.22 -14.25
CA ALA A 203 -8.54 15.76 -15.42
C ALA A 203 -7.10 15.20 -15.55
N LEU A 204 -6.48 14.76 -14.45
CA LEU A 204 -5.15 14.13 -14.49
C LEU A 204 -5.12 12.88 -15.38
N PHE A 205 -6.23 12.13 -15.45
CA PHE A 205 -6.35 10.91 -16.25
C PHE A 205 -6.68 11.16 -17.73
N ALA A 206 -6.89 12.42 -18.14
CA ALA A 206 -7.11 12.79 -19.53
C ALA A 206 -5.80 13.06 -20.28
N ASN A 207 -4.73 13.43 -19.56
CA ASN A 207 -3.46 13.88 -20.13
C ASN A 207 -2.44 12.75 -20.36
N VAL A 208 -2.84 11.50 -20.15
CA VAL A 208 -1.96 10.32 -20.26
C VAL A 208 -2.44 9.49 -21.45
N GLU A 209 -2.38 10.06 -22.64
CA GLU A 209 -2.42 9.29 -23.88
C GLU A 209 -0.98 8.82 -24.19
N ALA A 210 -0.82 7.49 -24.24
CA ALA A 210 0.27 6.70 -24.82
C ALA A 210 1.65 7.38 -24.96
N ALA A 211 2.52 7.14 -23.96
CA ALA A 211 3.94 6.98 -24.21
C ALA A 211 4.29 5.48 -24.24
#